data_AF-A0A2G0WIX6-F1
#
_entry.id   AF-A0A2G0WIX6-F1
#
_cell.length_a   1.000
_cell.length_b   1.000
_cell.length_c   1.000
_cell.angle_alpha   90.00
_cell.angle_beta   90.00
_cell.angle_gamma   90.00
#
_symmetry.space_group_name_H-M   'P 1'
#
loop_
_entity.id
_entity.type
_entity.pdbx_description
1 polymer ?
#
loop_
_entity_poly.entity_id
_entity_poly.type
_entity_poly.pdbx_seq_one_letter_code
_entity_poly.pdbx_strand_id
1 'polypeptide(L)'
;MASQPSYLFAALKQPDDSGVAALVAFGLVTTEDEVFYLVIRYNDYPNIVDGDHLYHSLEEVLEAASAEYGISPRDWRDLSADEISKVGAQIR
;
A
#
# COMPACT_ATOMS: atom_id res chain seq x y z
N MET A 1 7.87 -21.09 6.88
CA MET A 1 8.57 -19.84 7.27
C MET A 1 7.54 -18.75 7.08
N ALA A 2 7.13 -18.06 8.14
CA ALA A 2 6.20 -16.95 8.00
C ALA A 2 6.90 -15.84 7.19
N SER A 3 6.29 -15.45 6.07
CA SER A 3 6.76 -14.28 5.31
C SER A 3 6.56 -13.05 6.19
N GLN A 4 7.61 -12.26 6.41
CA GLN A 4 7.45 -11.01 7.15
C GLN A 4 6.56 -10.06 6.33
N PRO A 5 5.62 -9.33 6.97
CA PRO A 5 4.80 -8.35 6.27
C PRO A 5 5.70 -7.25 5.70
N SER A 6 5.41 -6.84 4.46
CA SER A 6 6.07 -5.70 3.82
C SER A 6 5.21 -4.45 3.93
N TYR A 7 5.85 -3.28 4.01
CA TYR A 7 5.20 -1.99 4.14
C TYR A 7 5.78 -1.04 3.11
N LEU A 8 5.05 -0.83 2.01
CA LEU A 8 5.59 -0.13 0.85
C LEU A 8 4.81 1.13 0.53
N PHE A 9 5.51 2.10 -0.04
CA PHE A 9 4.95 3.35 -0.56
C PHE A 9 5.37 3.53 -2.01
N ALA A 10 4.43 3.99 -2.84
CA ALA A 10 4.71 4.46 -4.18
C ALA A 10 3.94 5.75 -4.45
N ALA A 11 4.62 6.72 -5.05
CA ALA A 11 3.98 7.92 -5.58
C ALA A 11 3.70 7.72 -7.08
N LEU A 12 2.54 8.16 -7.54
CA LEU A 12 2.26 8.26 -8.96
C LEU A 12 3.09 9.42 -9.54
N LYS A 13 3.52 9.27 -10.80
CA LYS A 13 4.25 10.35 -11.51
C LYS A 13 3.39 11.59 -11.73
N GLN A 14 2.09 11.37 -11.86
CA GLN A 14 1.05 12.38 -11.96
C GLN A 14 -0.21 11.81 -11.29
N PRO A 15 -1.00 12.63 -10.58
CA PRO A 15 -2.26 12.15 -10.04
C PRO A 15 -3.17 11.57 -11.12
N ASP A 16 -3.97 10.56 -10.78
CA ASP A 16 -4.97 10.02 -11.70
C ASP A 16 -6.18 10.97 -11.84
N ASP A 17 -7.14 10.63 -12.72
CA ASP A 17 -8.38 11.40 -12.90
C ASP A 17 -9.22 11.52 -11.60
N SER A 18 -9.04 10.60 -10.65
CA SER A 18 -9.68 10.61 -9.32
C SER A 18 -8.92 11.44 -8.27
N GLY A 19 -7.73 11.94 -8.62
CA GLY A 19 -6.86 12.72 -7.75
C GLY A 19 -5.93 11.90 -6.83
N VAL A 20 -5.85 10.59 -7.00
CA VAL A 20 -4.92 9.71 -6.28
C VAL A 20 -3.51 10.04 -6.71
N ALA A 21 -2.65 10.37 -5.74
CA ALA A 21 -1.27 10.76 -5.93
C ALA A 21 -0.26 9.73 -5.37
N ALA A 22 -0.69 8.87 -4.44
CA ALA A 22 0.17 7.84 -3.87
C ALA A 22 -0.62 6.61 -3.40
N LEU A 23 0.08 5.48 -3.32
CA LEU A 23 -0.38 4.22 -2.76
C LEU A 23 0.50 3.81 -1.59
N VAL A 24 -0.12 3.19 -0.58
CA VAL A 24 0.58 2.43 0.45
C VAL A 24 0.09 0.99 0.42
N ALA A 25 1.02 0.04 0.33
CA ALA A 25 0.75 -1.37 0.55
C ALA A 25 1.15 -1.74 1.98
N PHE A 26 0.18 -2.12 2.81
CA PHE A 26 0.40 -2.37 4.23
C PHE A 26 0.13 -3.84 4.56
N GLY A 27 1.18 -4.57 4.93
CA GLY A 27 1.09 -5.97 5.33
C GLY A 27 0.37 -6.16 6.67
N LEU A 28 -0.73 -6.90 6.65
CA LEU A 28 -1.53 -7.31 7.81
C LEU A 28 -1.28 -8.79 8.09
N VAL A 29 -0.93 -9.12 9.33
CA VAL A 29 -0.71 -10.51 9.76
C VAL A 29 -1.94 -11.01 10.50
N THR A 30 -2.49 -12.14 10.07
CA THR A 30 -3.63 -12.79 10.74
C THR A 30 -3.19 -13.58 11.95
N THR A 31 -4.16 -14.06 12.74
CA THR A 31 -3.90 -14.97 13.86
C THR A 31 -3.36 -16.34 13.44
N GLU A 32 -3.41 -16.65 12.14
CA GLU A 32 -2.93 -17.91 11.54
C GLU A 32 -1.58 -17.74 10.82
N ASP A 33 -0.86 -16.63 11.10
CA ASP A 33 0.42 -16.28 10.46
C ASP A 33 0.34 -16.07 8.93
N GLU A 34 -0.86 -15.80 8.41
CA GLU A 34 -1.06 -15.41 7.00
C GLU A 34 -0.89 -13.90 6.82
N VAL A 35 -0.34 -13.48 5.68
CA VAL A 35 -0.12 -12.07 5.36
C VAL A 35 -1.05 -11.64 4.24
N PHE A 36 -1.86 -10.64 4.52
CA PHE A 36 -2.67 -9.93 3.53
C PHE A 36 -2.11 -8.53 3.34
N TYR A 37 -2.44 -7.90 2.22
CA TYR A 37 -1.98 -6.55 1.93
C TYR A 37 -3.17 -5.61 1.76
N LEU A 38 -3.23 -4.60 2.63
CA LEU A 38 -4.17 -3.50 2.51
C LEU A 38 -3.54 -2.41 1.65
N VAL A 39 -4.11 -2.16 0.47
CA VAL A 39 -3.71 -1.05 -0.39
C VAL A 39 -4.56 0.17 -0.07
N ILE A 40 -3.90 1.23 0.37
CA ILE A 40 -4.51 2.50 0.75
C ILE A 40 -4.13 3.55 -0.29
N ARG A 41 -5.14 4.26 -0.80
CA ARG A 41 -4.97 5.34 -1.79
C ARG A 41 -4.96 6.70 -1.12
N TYR A 42 -4.03 7.55 -1.53
CA TYR A 42 -3.85 8.90 -1.00
C TYR A 42 -3.93 9.93 -2.12
N ASN A 43 -4.78 10.94 -1.94
CA ASN A 43 -4.76 12.12 -2.82
C ASN A 43 -3.74 13.16 -2.33
N ASP A 44 -3.50 13.20 -1.02
CA ASP A 44 -2.49 14.06 -0.37
C ASP A 44 -1.87 13.31 0.83
N TYR A 45 -0.80 12.55 0.58
CA TYR A 45 -0.15 11.72 1.61
C TYR A 45 0.46 12.61 2.72
N PRO A 46 0.19 12.33 4.02
CA PRO A 46 -0.33 11.08 4.58
C PRO A 46 -1.81 11.11 4.99
N ASN A 47 -2.64 12.01 4.45
CA ASN A 47 -4.07 12.05 4.77
C ASN A 47 -4.84 11.06 3.88
N ILE A 48 -5.42 10.01 4.47
CA ILE A 48 -6.21 9.00 3.74
C ILE A 48 -7.46 9.67 3.14
N VAL A 49 -7.72 9.40 1.86
CA VAL A 49 -8.86 10.02 1.16
C VAL A 49 -9.92 9.01 0.75
N ASP A 50 -9.60 7.88 0.12
CA ASP A 50 -10.68 6.98 -0.30
C ASP A 50 -10.26 5.53 -0.63
N GLY A 51 -10.89 4.60 0.08
CA GLY A 51 -10.96 3.17 -0.21
C GLY A 51 -9.68 2.36 0.03
N ASP A 52 -9.94 1.15 0.51
CA ASP A 52 -8.98 0.10 0.78
C ASP A 52 -9.28 -1.11 -0.11
N HIS A 53 -8.23 -1.70 -0.68
CA HIS A 53 -8.34 -2.99 -1.34
C HIS A 53 -7.47 -3.99 -0.59
N LEU A 54 -8.06 -5.14 -0.26
CA LEU A 54 -7.34 -6.23 0.38
C LEU A 54 -6.90 -7.24 -0.67
N TYR A 55 -5.62 -7.59 -0.66
CA TYR A 55 -5.01 -8.59 -1.53
C TYR A 55 -4.42 -9.73 -0.70
N HIS A 56 -4.36 -10.93 -1.29
CA HIS A 56 -3.83 -12.12 -0.62
C HIS A 56 -2.30 -12.19 -0.69
N SER A 57 -1.67 -11.40 -1.56
CA SER A 57 -0.23 -11.43 -1.77
C SER A 57 0.31 -10.06 -2.20
N LEU A 58 1.61 -9.86 -1.97
CA LEU A 58 2.30 -8.66 -2.44
C LEU A 58 2.37 -8.63 -3.97
N GLU A 59 2.48 -9.79 -4.62
CA GLU A 59 2.51 -9.90 -6.08
C GLU A 59 1.24 -9.33 -6.72
N GLU A 60 0.07 -9.69 -6.19
CA GLU A 60 -1.21 -9.14 -6.66
C GLU A 60 -1.30 -7.62 -6.50
N VAL A 61 -0.75 -7.07 -5.41
CA VAL A 61 -0.68 -5.61 -5.21
C VAL A 61 0.15 -4.94 -6.30
N LEU A 62 1.33 -5.51 -6.61
CA LEU A 62 2.23 -4.96 -7.61
C LEU A 62 1.63 -5.05 -9.01
N GLU A 63 0.95 -6.15 -9.33
CA GLU A 63 0.26 -6.32 -10.61
C GLU A 63 -0.90 -5.33 -10.76
N ALA A 64 -1.76 -5.21 -9.74
CA ALA A 64 -2.86 -4.25 -9.73
C ALA A 64 -2.34 -2.81 -9.84
N ALA A 65 -1.34 -2.43 -9.05
CA ALA A 65 -0.77 -1.09 -9.07
C ALA A 65 -0.13 -0.73 -10.43
N SER A 66 0.49 -1.71 -11.08
CA SER A 66 1.04 -1.53 -12.43
C SER A 66 -0.06 -1.39 -13.47
N ALA A 67 -1.14 -2.16 -13.38
CA ALA A 67 -2.24 -2.13 -14.35
C ALA A 67 -3.11 -0.87 -14.22
N GLU A 68 -3.41 -0.45 -12.99
CA GLU A 68 -4.36 0.64 -12.70
C GLU A 68 -3.69 2.02 -12.64
N TYR A 69 -2.47 2.09 -12.08
CA TYR A 69 -1.80 3.37 -11.80
C TYR A 69 -0.45 3.52 -12.52
N GLY A 70 -0.03 2.52 -13.29
CA GLY A 70 1.25 2.54 -14.02
C GLY A 70 2.49 2.53 -13.11
N ILE A 71 2.33 2.11 -11.85
CA ILE A 71 3.41 2.04 -10.87
C ILE A 71 4.20 0.74 -11.08
N SER A 72 5.47 0.85 -11.43
CA SER A 72 6.34 -0.32 -11.60
C SER A 72 6.85 -0.82 -10.23
N PRO A 73 7.27 -2.09 -10.10
CA PRO A 73 7.86 -2.62 -8.86
C PRO A 73 9.04 -1.80 -8.31
N ARG A 74 9.81 -1.14 -9.18
CA ARG A 74 10.94 -0.26 -8.82
C ARG A 74 10.54 1.12 -8.27
N ASP A 75 9.29 1.53 -8.45
CA ASP A 75 8.79 2.82 -7.98
C ASP A 75 8.37 2.74 -6.49
N TRP A 76 8.27 1.50 -5.96
CA TRP A 76 8.00 1.25 -4.56
C TRP A 76 9.27 1.41 -3.71
N ARG A 77 9.09 2.00 -2.53
CA ARG A 77 10.11 2.03 -1.47
C ARG A 77 9.52 1.48 -0.18
N ASP A 78 10.39 1.01 0.71
CA ASP A 78 10.00 0.71 2.08
C ASP A 78 9.55 1.97 2.82
N LEU A 79 8.52 1.79 3.64
CA LEU A 79 8.12 2.76 4.66
C LEU A 79 9.10 2.73 5.83
N SER A 80 9.38 3.90 6.39
CA SER A 80 10.09 4.02 7.65
C SER A 80 9.21 3.63 8.84
N ALA A 81 9.82 3.30 9.99
CA ALA A 81 9.09 2.91 11.21
C ALA A 81 8.09 3.97 11.69
N ASP A 82 8.40 5.26 11.50
CA ASP A 82 7.49 6.37 11.82
C ASP A 82 6.29 6.39 10.86
N GLU A 83 6.51 6.20 9.56
CA GLU A 83 5.43 6.13 8.58
C GLU A 83 4.53 4.91 8.81
N ILE A 84 5.11 3.75 9.12
CA ILE A 84 4.36 2.52 9.45
C ILE A 84 3.45 2.79 10.66
N SER A 85 3.99 3.44 11.70
CA SER A 85 3.23 3.77 12.90
C SER A 85 2.08 4.75 12.61
N LYS A 86 2.31 5.75 11.75
CA LYS A 86 1.30 6.73 11.35
C LYS A 86 0.20 6.12 10.47
N VAL A 87 0.56 5.26 9.52
CA VAL A 87 -0.43 4.56 8.69
C VAL A 87 -1.21 3.55 9.54
N GLY A 88 -0.51 2.78 10.37
CA GLY A 88 -1.13 1.82 11.28
C GLY A 88 -2.12 2.44 12.27
N ALA A 89 -1.87 3.66 12.76
CA ALA A 89 -2.81 4.37 13.62
C ALA A 89 -4.10 4.83 12.91
N GLN A 90 -4.10 4.86 11.58
CA GLN A 90 -5.25 5.24 10.76
C GLN A 90 -6.10 4.04 10.33
N ILE A 91 -5.50 2.84 10.29
CA ILE A 91 -6.19 1.56 10.04
C ILE A 91 -6.85 1.13 11.36
N ARG A 92 -8.18 0.96 11.38
CA ARG A 92 -8.96 0.60 12.57
C ARG A 92 -9.67 -0.73 12.39
#